data_AF-A0A2V8NJ31-F1
#
_entry.id   AF-A0A2V8NJ31-F1
#
_cell.length_a   1.000
_cell.length_b   1.000
_cell.length_c   1.000
_cell.angle_alpha   90.00
_cell.angle_beta   90.00
_cell.angle_gamma   90.00
#
_symmetry.space_group_name_H-M   'P 1'
#
loop_
_entity.id
_entity.type
_entity.pdbx_description
1 polymer ?
#
loop_
_entity_poly.entity_id
_entity_poly.type
_entity_poly.pdbx_seq_one_letter_code
_entity_poly.pdbx_strand_id
1 'polypeptide(L)'
;MRKLDAGSWFDSKFSGTQVPSFREVIEMARGRIELYLDLKEADPAPVLGMVARENASAFVYFRPYSYTALGKIVAADRNNKVLFDLDDWMQMPDLLRTVRLNFSNILFSGSLHVWTPEMLTEARQLGVQTFVNVLGPEDNRENLERAVRMGFDFIQTDHEAELRDLLNLKLAVEKDE
;
A
#
# COMPACT_ATOMS: atom_id res chain seq x y z
N MET A 1 9.45 -3.83 -25.11
CA MET A 1 8.38 -3.20 -24.31
C MET A 1 8.06 -1.76 -24.73
N ARG A 2 9.01 -0.84 -24.93
CA ARG A 2 8.74 0.56 -25.34
C ARG A 2 8.06 0.79 -26.71
N LYS A 3 7.71 -0.27 -27.44
CA LYS A 3 6.96 -0.21 -28.70
C LYS A 3 5.45 -0.52 -28.52
N LEU A 4 5.04 -0.88 -27.30
CA LEU A 4 3.65 -1.19 -26.98
C LEU A 4 2.91 0.10 -26.64
N ASP A 5 1.67 0.18 -27.11
CA ASP A 5 0.71 1.22 -26.72
C ASP A 5 -0.07 0.73 -25.49
N ALA A 6 0.15 1.40 -24.36
CA ALA A 6 -0.45 1.10 -23.09
C ALA A 6 -1.75 1.88 -22.81
N GLY A 7 -2.18 2.76 -23.72
CA GLY A 7 -3.30 3.68 -23.48
C GLY A 7 -4.48 3.50 -24.43
N SER A 8 -4.26 3.12 -25.69
CA SER A 8 -5.32 3.01 -26.70
C SER A 8 -6.44 2.03 -26.33
N TRP A 9 -6.17 1.02 -25.51
CA TRP A 9 -7.19 0.06 -25.06
C TRP A 9 -8.19 0.67 -24.07
N PHE A 10 -7.81 1.74 -23.37
CA PHE A 10 -8.65 2.42 -22.38
C PHE A 10 -9.48 3.53 -23.02
N ASP A 11 -8.84 4.43 -23.78
CA ASP A 11 -9.50 5.49 -24.54
C ASP A 11 -8.55 5.98 -25.64
N SER A 12 -9.10 6.30 -26.81
CA SER A 12 -8.40 6.91 -27.95
C SER A 12 -7.53 8.13 -27.59
N LYS A 13 -7.93 8.94 -26.60
CA LYS A 13 -7.16 10.11 -26.15
C LYS A 13 -5.82 9.76 -25.51
N PHE A 14 -5.61 8.51 -25.11
CA PHE A 14 -4.35 8.01 -24.55
C PHE A 14 -3.51 7.23 -25.57
N SER A 15 -3.84 7.32 -26.87
CA SER A 15 -3.07 6.65 -27.91
C SER A 15 -1.60 7.06 -27.90
N GLY A 16 -0.72 6.07 -28.06
CA GLY A 16 0.73 6.25 -28.00
C GLY A 16 1.32 6.32 -26.58
N THR A 17 0.52 6.11 -25.53
CA THR A 17 1.04 6.03 -24.15
C THR A 17 2.04 4.88 -24.04
N GLN A 18 3.25 5.18 -23.60
CA GLN A 18 4.29 4.17 -23.39
C GLN A 18 4.16 3.56 -22.00
N VAL A 19 4.51 2.27 -21.87
CA VAL A 19 4.69 1.64 -20.56
C VAL A 19 5.87 2.34 -19.84
N PRO A 20 5.65 2.98 -18.69
CA PRO A 20 6.73 3.65 -17.97
C PRO A 20 7.71 2.63 -17.41
N SER A 21 8.99 2.99 -17.38
CA SER A 21 9.97 2.24 -16.60
C SER A 21 9.81 2.52 -15.12
N PHE A 22 10.22 1.56 -14.28
CA PHE A 22 10.13 1.76 -12.84
C PHE A 22 11.00 2.93 -12.34
N ARG A 23 12.14 3.22 -12.99
CA ARG A 23 12.95 4.41 -12.70
C ARG A 23 12.16 5.70 -12.93
N GLU A 24 11.49 5.83 -14.09
CA GLU A 24 10.68 7.02 -14.41
C GLU A 24 9.56 7.22 -13.36
N VAL A 25 8.95 6.12 -12.88
CA VAL A 25 7.96 6.17 -11.79
C VAL A 25 8.57 6.66 -10.47
N ILE A 26 9.74 6.11 -10.07
CA ILE A 26 10.46 6.54 -8.86
C ILE A 26 10.82 8.03 -8.93
N GLU A 27 11.36 8.48 -10.06
CA GLU A 27 11.74 9.88 -10.29
C GLU A 27 10.53 10.81 -10.20
N MET A 28 9.40 10.42 -10.81
CA MET A 28 8.16 11.19 -10.78
C MET A 28 7.53 11.26 -9.37
N ALA A 29 7.59 10.17 -8.60
CA ALA A 29 7.00 10.08 -7.28
C ALA A 29 7.80 10.82 -6.20
N ARG A 30 9.12 10.92 -6.37
CA ARG A 30 10.04 11.45 -5.36
C ARG A 30 9.62 12.83 -4.85
N GLY A 31 9.43 12.93 -3.53
CA GLY A 31 9.04 14.17 -2.86
C GLY A 31 7.60 14.61 -3.13
N ARG A 32 6.78 13.75 -3.77
CA ARG A 32 5.38 14.04 -4.11
C ARG A 32 4.42 13.02 -3.51
N ILE A 33 4.69 11.73 -3.73
CA ILE A 33 3.85 10.62 -3.27
C ILE A 33 4.72 9.44 -2.83
N GLU A 34 4.17 8.59 -1.98
CA GLU A 34 4.75 7.28 -1.69
C GLU A 34 4.24 6.24 -2.71
N LEU A 35 5.00 5.16 -2.89
CA LEU A 35 4.71 4.10 -3.85
C LEU A 35 4.36 2.81 -3.12
N TYR A 36 3.15 2.32 -3.35
CA TYR A 36 2.77 0.94 -3.04
C TYR A 36 3.19 0.05 -4.22
N LEU A 37 4.15 -0.84 -4.00
CA LEU A 37 4.69 -1.72 -5.03
C LEU A 37 4.24 -3.16 -4.82
N ASP A 38 3.24 -3.56 -5.60
CA ASP A 38 2.75 -4.93 -5.66
C ASP A 38 3.70 -5.81 -6.48
N LEU A 39 4.49 -6.64 -5.80
CA LEU A 39 5.41 -7.54 -6.47
C LEU A 39 4.65 -8.72 -7.04
N LYS A 40 4.65 -8.86 -8.37
CA LYS A 40 4.17 -10.06 -9.05
C LYS A 40 5.18 -11.21 -8.91
N GLU A 41 4.75 -12.43 -9.24
CA GLU A 41 5.55 -13.68 -9.13
C GLU A 41 6.78 -13.71 -10.06
N ALA A 42 7.77 -12.88 -9.74
CA ALA A 42 9.04 -12.74 -10.43
C ALA A 42 10.14 -12.48 -9.40
N ASP A 43 11.41 -12.69 -9.79
CA ASP A 43 12.53 -12.43 -8.90
C ASP A 43 12.55 -10.94 -8.48
N PRO A 44 12.50 -10.60 -7.17
CA PRO A 44 12.47 -9.20 -6.73
C PRO A 44 13.82 -8.50 -6.85
N ALA A 45 14.93 -9.23 -7.09
CA ALA A 45 16.27 -8.66 -7.07
C ALA A 45 16.48 -7.46 -8.03
N PRO A 46 15.98 -7.46 -9.29
CA PRO A 46 16.10 -6.29 -10.16
C PRO A 46 15.38 -5.05 -9.62
N VAL A 47 14.21 -5.25 -9.01
CA VAL A 47 13.39 -4.19 -8.42
C VAL A 47 14.08 -3.63 -7.17
N LEU A 48 14.53 -4.50 -6.27
CA LEU A 48 15.27 -4.13 -5.06
C LEU A 48 16.55 -3.36 -5.41
N GLY A 49 17.30 -3.86 -6.41
CA GLY A 49 18.48 -3.17 -6.91
C GLY A 49 18.19 -1.80 -7.54
N MET A 50 16.99 -1.60 -8.13
CA MET A 50 16.58 -0.27 -8.59
C MET A 50 16.25 0.66 -7.43
N VAL A 51 15.44 0.21 -6.47
CA VAL A 51 15.07 1.02 -5.29
C VAL A 51 16.31 1.45 -4.50
N ALA A 52 17.29 0.55 -4.33
CA ALA A 52 18.55 0.86 -3.68
C ALA A 52 19.38 1.90 -4.46
N ARG A 53 19.56 1.69 -5.78
CA ARG A 53 20.33 2.62 -6.63
C ARG A 53 19.74 4.02 -6.67
N GLU A 54 18.41 4.12 -6.65
CA GLU A 54 17.70 5.39 -6.65
C GLU A 54 17.49 5.96 -5.23
N ASN A 55 17.99 5.32 -4.17
CA ASN A 55 17.74 5.71 -2.78
C ASN A 55 16.25 5.99 -2.50
N ALA A 56 15.40 5.02 -2.83
CA ALA A 56 13.94 5.15 -2.80
C ALA A 56 13.26 4.38 -1.66
N SER A 57 14.00 3.62 -0.84
CA SER A 57 13.43 2.79 0.24
C SER A 57 12.57 3.56 1.24
N ALA A 58 12.85 4.86 1.43
CA ALA A 58 12.09 5.71 2.36
C ALA A 58 10.63 5.95 1.94
N PHE A 59 10.28 5.81 0.65
CA PHE A 59 8.94 6.10 0.14
C PHE A 59 8.36 4.96 -0.73
N VAL A 60 8.99 3.79 -0.74
CA VAL A 60 8.49 2.59 -1.42
C VAL A 60 8.09 1.55 -0.37
N TYR A 61 6.84 1.10 -0.45
CA TYR A 61 6.32 -0.04 0.29
C TYR A 61 6.25 -1.26 -0.62
N PHE A 62 6.90 -2.35 -0.23
CA PHE A 62 6.84 -3.60 -0.98
C PHE A 62 5.71 -4.49 -0.43
N ARG A 63 4.77 -4.89 -1.28
CA ARG A 63 3.85 -5.99 -1.00
C ARG A 63 4.43 -7.28 -1.62
N PRO A 64 4.98 -8.21 -0.83
CA PRO A 64 5.57 -9.44 -1.36
C PRO A 64 4.48 -10.46 -1.72
N TYR A 65 4.71 -11.25 -2.77
CA TYR A 65 3.83 -12.36 -3.16
C TYR A 65 4.09 -13.67 -2.38
N SER A 66 5.17 -13.74 -1.58
CA SER A 66 5.55 -14.95 -0.83
C SER A 66 6.52 -14.67 0.32
N TYR A 67 6.64 -15.61 1.26
CA TYR A 67 7.65 -15.56 2.34
C TYR A 67 9.09 -15.49 1.81
N THR A 68 9.38 -16.16 0.70
CA THR A 68 10.69 -16.09 0.04
C THR A 68 10.97 -14.68 -0.48
N ALA A 69 9.98 -14.03 -1.09
CA ALA A 69 10.11 -12.63 -1.53
C ALA A 69 10.29 -11.69 -0.34
N LEU A 70 9.51 -11.84 0.73
CA LEU A 70 9.67 -11.10 1.99
C LEU A 70 11.10 -11.22 2.53
N GLY A 71 11.62 -12.44 2.64
CA GLY A 71 12.99 -12.69 3.09
C GLY A 71 14.04 -12.00 2.23
N LYS A 72 13.87 -12.01 0.90
CA LYS A 72 14.77 -11.29 -0.03
C LYS A 72 14.73 -9.78 0.16
N ILE A 73 13.55 -9.19 0.37
CA ILE A 73 13.40 -7.73 0.55
C ILE A 73 14.11 -7.28 1.83
N VAL A 74 13.88 -7.99 2.94
CA VAL A 74 14.48 -7.67 4.25
C VAL A 74 15.99 -7.93 4.25
N ALA A 75 16.46 -8.97 3.56
CA ALA A 75 17.88 -9.28 3.44
C ALA A 75 18.63 -8.26 2.58
N ALA A 76 17.98 -7.66 1.58
CA ALA A 76 18.58 -6.65 0.73
C ALA A 76 18.83 -5.32 1.48
N ASP A 77 17.85 -4.87 2.27
CA ASP A 77 17.99 -3.74 3.18
C ASP A 77 16.91 -3.82 4.27
N ARG A 78 17.32 -3.73 5.54
CA ARG A 78 16.41 -3.76 6.70
C ARG A 78 15.55 -2.48 6.81
N ASN A 79 15.88 -1.43 6.07
CA ASN A 79 15.07 -0.22 5.98
C ASN A 79 13.95 -0.31 4.92
N ASN A 80 13.94 -1.35 4.08
CA ASN A 80 12.86 -1.54 3.12
C ASN A 80 11.54 -1.74 3.85
N LYS A 81 10.55 -0.88 3.55
CA LYS A 81 9.20 -0.97 4.11
C LYS A 81 8.48 -2.14 3.46
N VAL A 82 8.02 -3.11 4.25
CA VAL A 82 7.30 -4.29 3.77
C VAL A 82 5.86 -4.23 4.27
N LEU A 83 4.89 -4.32 3.37
CA LEU A 83 3.49 -4.45 3.72
C LEU A 83 3.13 -5.92 3.86
N PHE A 84 2.80 -6.29 5.09
CA PHE A 84 2.40 -7.63 5.45
C PHE A 84 0.88 -7.76 5.30
N ASP A 85 0.41 -8.55 4.34
CA ASP A 85 -1.03 -8.67 4.08
C ASP A 85 -1.68 -9.73 4.98
N LEU A 86 -2.68 -9.31 5.74
CA LEU A 86 -3.39 -10.11 6.72
C LEU A 86 -4.40 -11.10 6.09
N ASP A 87 -4.78 -10.92 4.83
CA ASP A 87 -5.61 -11.86 4.08
C ASP A 87 -4.81 -13.11 3.67
N ASP A 88 -3.53 -12.91 3.33
CA ASP A 88 -2.68 -13.96 2.76
C ASP A 88 -2.12 -14.90 3.85
N TRP A 89 -2.13 -14.50 5.12
CA TRP A 89 -1.38 -15.16 6.19
C TRP A 89 -2.18 -15.46 7.47
N MET A 90 -1.75 -16.52 8.15
CA MET A 90 -2.41 -17.05 9.33
C MET A 90 -2.43 -16.01 10.47
N GLN A 91 -3.65 -15.61 10.85
CA GLN A 91 -3.90 -14.80 12.02
C GLN A 91 -3.46 -15.54 13.29
N MET A 92 -2.61 -14.92 14.09
CA MET A 92 -2.23 -15.42 15.41
C MET A 92 -2.51 -14.34 16.46
N PRO A 93 -2.88 -14.72 17.70
CA PRO A 93 -2.94 -13.76 18.80
C PRO A 93 -1.63 -12.97 18.90
N ASP A 94 -1.74 -11.67 19.19
CA ASP A 94 -0.60 -10.76 19.33
C ASP A 94 0.32 -10.64 18.11
N LEU A 95 -0.15 -10.99 16.89
CA LEU A 95 0.64 -10.91 15.66
C LEU A 95 1.24 -9.51 15.44
N LEU A 96 0.41 -8.47 15.54
CA LEU A 96 0.82 -7.08 15.30
C LEU A 96 1.95 -6.67 16.26
N ARG A 97 1.76 -6.91 17.56
CA ARG A 97 2.76 -6.65 18.59
C ARG A 97 4.05 -7.44 18.36
N THR A 98 3.93 -8.74 18.08
CA THR A 98 5.07 -9.63 17.88
C THR A 98 5.92 -9.18 16.71
N VAL A 99 5.29 -8.91 15.56
CA VAL A 99 5.99 -8.43 14.38
C VAL A 99 6.60 -7.06 14.63
N ARG A 100 5.86 -6.12 15.24
CA ARG A 100 6.37 -4.76 15.49
C ARG A 100 7.61 -4.75 16.40
N LEU A 101 7.63 -5.56 17.45
CA LEU A 101 8.75 -5.63 18.40
C LEU A 101 10.04 -6.19 17.77
N ASN A 102 9.91 -6.98 16.70
CA ASN A 102 11.05 -7.65 16.04
C ASN A 102 11.42 -7.01 14.69
N PHE A 103 10.48 -6.31 14.04
CA PHE A 103 10.63 -5.80 12.68
C PHE A 103 9.94 -4.43 12.53
N SER A 104 10.70 -3.35 12.75
CA SER A 104 10.17 -1.98 12.65
C SER A 104 9.80 -1.55 11.23
N ASN A 105 10.32 -2.24 10.23
CA ASN A 105 10.10 -1.97 8.80
C ASN A 105 8.94 -2.77 8.20
N ILE A 106 8.28 -3.63 8.99
CA ILE A 106 7.07 -4.35 8.58
C ILE A 106 5.83 -3.55 9.03
N LEU A 107 4.91 -3.33 8.09
CA LEU A 107 3.62 -2.66 8.25
C LEU A 107 2.51 -3.65 7.86
N PHE A 108 1.24 -3.29 8.08
CA PHE A 108 0.12 -4.21 7.85
C PHE A 108 -0.87 -3.67 6.83
N SER A 109 -1.29 -4.57 5.94
CA SER A 109 -2.36 -4.38 4.97
C SER A 109 -3.41 -5.47 5.15
N GLY A 110 -4.62 -5.24 4.67
CA GLY A 110 -5.63 -6.29 4.56
C GLY A 110 -6.97 -5.74 4.11
N SER A 111 -7.88 -6.62 3.73
CA SER A 111 -9.26 -6.31 3.38
C SER A 111 -10.03 -5.83 4.60
N LEU A 112 -11.05 -5.01 4.36
CA LEU A 112 -11.86 -4.40 5.42
C LEU A 112 -12.50 -5.41 6.39
N HIS A 113 -12.79 -6.64 5.93
CA HIS A 113 -13.38 -7.69 6.75
C HIS A 113 -12.39 -8.41 7.66
N VAL A 114 -11.09 -8.33 7.37
CA VAL A 114 -10.03 -8.93 8.18
C VAL A 114 -9.68 -8.04 9.38
N TRP A 115 -9.80 -6.73 9.21
CA TRP A 115 -9.51 -5.76 10.26
C TRP A 115 -10.61 -5.67 11.32
N THR A 116 -10.22 -5.75 12.59
CA THR A 116 -11.09 -5.47 13.73
C THR A 116 -10.77 -4.11 14.38
N PRO A 117 -11.73 -3.48 15.10
CA PRO A 117 -11.45 -2.29 15.90
C PRO A 117 -10.32 -2.48 16.92
N GLU A 118 -10.19 -3.68 17.47
CA GLU A 118 -9.14 -4.03 18.44
C GLU A 118 -7.75 -4.01 17.76
N MET A 119 -7.63 -4.59 16.56
CA MET A 119 -6.38 -4.58 15.79
C MET A 119 -5.96 -3.16 15.43
N LEU A 120 -6.91 -2.30 15.03
CA LEU A 120 -6.63 -0.89 14.75
C LEU A 120 -6.19 -0.12 15.99
N THR A 121 -6.83 -0.39 17.13
CA THR A 121 -6.46 0.22 18.41
C THR A 121 -5.05 -0.22 18.81
N GLU A 122 -4.72 -1.50 18.66
CA GLU A 122 -3.37 -2.01 18.91
C GLU A 122 -2.34 -1.38 17.96
N ALA A 123 -2.62 -1.31 16.65
CA ALA A 123 -1.73 -0.71 15.66
C ALA A 123 -1.41 0.76 16.02
N ARG A 124 -2.40 1.53 16.45
CA ARG A 124 -2.23 2.92 16.93
C ARG A 124 -1.34 2.99 18.16
N GLN A 125 -1.56 2.14 19.16
CA GLN A 125 -0.74 2.10 20.38
C GLN A 125 0.72 1.74 20.07
N LEU A 126 0.95 0.93 19.04
CA LEU A 126 2.26 0.51 18.58
C LEU A 126 2.93 1.51 17.59
N GLY A 127 2.21 2.56 17.18
CA GLY A 127 2.66 3.53 16.18
C GLY A 127 2.95 2.90 14.82
N VAL A 128 2.13 1.92 14.41
CA VAL A 128 2.24 1.25 13.11
C VAL A 128 1.19 1.81 12.17
N GLN A 129 1.60 2.19 10.96
CA GLN A 129 0.66 2.63 9.92
C GLN A 129 -0.14 1.44 9.40
N THR A 130 -1.42 1.69 9.17
CA THR A 130 -2.41 0.69 8.76
C THR A 130 -2.90 0.96 7.34
N PHE A 131 -2.91 -0.10 6.54
CA PHE A 131 -3.41 -0.07 5.17
C PHE A 131 -4.66 -0.94 5.08
N VAL A 132 -5.70 -0.43 4.42
CA VAL A 132 -6.89 -1.22 4.10
C VAL A 132 -7.10 -1.26 2.60
N ASN A 133 -7.36 -2.46 2.10
CA ASN A 133 -7.77 -2.70 0.73
C ASN A 133 -9.30 -2.72 0.67
N VAL A 134 -9.88 -1.82 -0.13
CA VAL A 134 -11.31 -1.83 -0.46
C VAL A 134 -11.54 -2.08 -1.95
N LEU A 135 -10.56 -2.56 -2.71
CA LEU A 135 -10.69 -2.74 -4.16
C LEU A 135 -11.70 -3.85 -4.55
N GLY A 136 -12.07 -3.85 -5.83
CA GLY A 136 -12.90 -4.89 -6.42
C GLY A 136 -14.37 -4.77 -5.98
N PRO A 137 -15.07 -5.86 -5.66
CA PRO A 137 -16.48 -5.81 -5.23
C PRO A 137 -16.71 -5.00 -3.95
N GLU A 138 -15.67 -4.85 -3.13
CA GLU A 138 -15.72 -4.08 -1.88
C GLU A 138 -15.56 -2.57 -2.12
N ASP A 139 -15.27 -2.12 -3.36
CA ASP A 139 -14.98 -0.72 -3.67
C ASP A 139 -16.27 0.05 -3.88
N ASN A 140 -16.93 0.32 -2.77
CA ASN A 140 -18.21 0.99 -2.74
C ASN A 140 -18.23 2.02 -1.60
N ARG A 141 -19.17 2.96 -1.71
CA ARG A 141 -19.34 4.05 -0.75
C ARG A 141 -19.42 3.60 0.69
N GLU A 142 -20.20 2.55 0.97
CA GLU A 142 -20.42 2.05 2.34
C GLU A 142 -19.11 1.59 2.98
N ASN A 143 -18.30 0.85 2.24
CA ASN A 143 -17.01 0.36 2.69
C ASN A 143 -15.97 1.48 2.81
N LEU A 144 -15.97 2.46 1.89
CA LEU A 144 -15.13 3.65 2.01
C LEU A 144 -15.47 4.47 3.25
N GLU A 145 -16.77 4.72 3.49
CA GLU A 145 -17.25 5.40 4.70
C GLU A 145 -16.84 4.66 5.97
N ARG A 146 -16.95 3.32 5.95
CA ARG A 146 -16.49 2.47 7.05
C ARG A 146 -14.98 2.57 7.26
N ALA A 147 -14.17 2.52 6.21
CA ALA A 147 -12.71 2.67 6.31
C ALA A 147 -12.30 4.04 6.87
N VAL A 148 -12.91 5.13 6.39
CA VAL A 148 -12.68 6.49 6.89
C VAL A 148 -13.08 6.65 8.36
N ARG A 149 -14.25 6.11 8.74
CA ARG A 149 -14.73 6.10 10.13
C ARG A 149 -13.83 5.28 11.04
N MET A 150 -13.38 4.12 10.58
CA MET A 150 -12.45 3.26 11.31
C MET A 150 -11.09 3.92 11.49
N GLY A 151 -10.71 4.88 10.64
CA GLY A 151 -9.53 5.72 10.80
C GLY A 151 -8.22 5.03 10.41
N PHE A 152 -8.22 4.34 9.27
CA PHE A 152 -7.01 3.81 8.64
C PHE A 152 -6.10 4.93 8.14
N ASP A 153 -4.79 4.69 8.12
CA ASP A 153 -3.80 5.64 7.61
C ASP A 153 -3.79 5.69 6.07
N PHE A 154 -3.97 4.53 5.44
CA PHE A 154 -4.05 4.38 3.99
C PHE A 154 -5.27 3.55 3.59
N ILE A 155 -6.01 4.03 2.58
CA ILE A 155 -7.18 3.37 2.02
C ILE A 155 -6.92 3.19 0.51
N GLN A 156 -6.89 1.94 0.05
CA GLN A 156 -6.66 1.60 -1.36
C GLN A 156 -8.00 1.42 -2.09
N THR A 157 -8.26 2.26 -3.09
CA THR A 157 -9.53 2.38 -3.83
C THR A 157 -9.29 2.88 -5.26
N ASP A 158 -10.19 2.53 -6.17
CA ASP A 158 -10.34 3.08 -7.52
C ASP A 158 -11.32 4.28 -7.57
N HIS A 159 -11.89 4.68 -6.42
CA HIS A 159 -12.85 5.79 -6.27
C HIS A 159 -12.25 6.95 -5.45
N GLU A 160 -11.14 7.52 -5.93
CA GLU A 160 -10.36 8.53 -5.21
C GLU A 160 -11.13 9.83 -4.97
N ALA A 161 -12.02 10.22 -5.88
CA ALA A 161 -12.85 11.41 -5.72
C ALA A 161 -13.84 11.25 -4.54
N GLU A 162 -14.49 10.10 -4.45
CA GLU A 162 -15.43 9.80 -3.38
C GLU A 162 -14.71 9.71 -2.02
N LEU A 163 -13.55 9.06 -1.98
CA LEU A 163 -12.73 9.03 -0.78
C LEU A 163 -12.34 10.45 -0.31
N ARG A 164 -11.94 11.34 -1.23
CA ARG A 164 -11.61 12.73 -0.90
C ARG A 164 -12.79 13.48 -0.29
N ASP A 165 -13.98 13.31 -0.85
CA ASP A 165 -15.20 13.94 -0.33
C ASP A 165 -15.51 13.46 1.10
N LEU A 166 -15.41 12.16 1.35
CA LEU A 166 -15.62 11.57 2.68
C LEU A 166 -14.61 12.09 3.71
N LEU A 167 -13.33 12.18 3.34
CA LEU A 167 -12.28 12.74 4.20
C LEU A 167 -12.53 14.22 4.53
N ASN A 168 -12.95 15.02 3.54
CA ASN A 168 -13.28 16.43 3.75
C ASN A 168 -14.48 16.61 4.68
N LEU A 169 -15.52 15.79 4.54
CA LEU A 169 -16.68 15.80 5.43
C LEU A 169 -16.29 15.47 6.87
N LYS A 170 -15.48 14.43 7.08
CA LYS A 170 -14.97 14.07 8.41
C LYS A 170 -14.21 15.22 9.07
N LEU A 171 -13.30 15.86 8.32
CA LEU A 171 -12.52 17.00 8.82
C LEU A 171 -13.35 18.24 9.11
N ALA A 172 -14.50 18.41 8.45
CA ALA A 172 -15.42 19.50 8.75
C ALA A 172 -16.13 19.26 10.09
N VAL A 173 -16.63 18.04 10.32
CA VAL A 173 -17.28 17.65 11.58
C VAL A 173 -16.32 17.78 12.77
N GLU A 174 -15.08 17.31 12.64
CA GLU A 174 -14.07 17.37 13.71
C GLU A 174 -13.63 18.81 14.07
N LYS A 175 -13.91 19.81 13.23
CA LYS A 175 -13.63 21.23 13.53
C LYS A 175 -14.75 21.92 14.30
N ASP A 176 -15.95 21.35 14.25
CA ASP A 176 -17.15 21.90 14.88
C ASP A 176 -17.39 21.30 16.29
N GLU A 177 -16.60 20.30 16.70
CA GLU A 177 -16.55 19.69 18.04
C GLU A 177 -15.46 20.29 18.95
#